data_AF-A0A511H1A8-F1
#
_entry.id   AF-A0A511H1A8-F1
#
_cell.length_a   1.000
_cell.length_b   1.000
_cell.length_c   1.000
_cell.angle_alpha   90.00
_cell.angle_beta   90.00
_cell.angle_gamma   90.00
#
_symmetry.space_group_name_H-M   'P 1'
#
loop_
_entity.id
_entity.type
_entity.pdbx_description
1 polymer ?
#
loop_
_entity_poly.entity_id
_entity_poly.type
_entity_poly.pdbx_seq_one_letter_code
_entity_poly.pdbx_strand_id
1 'polypeptide(L)'
;MNHKNINLLLLMFVPIILGIIAHFVWNTHVSLIAGIIYFILFLFNLPNGSFMSTNSNYQTKRANPNYKIEKQDIRSLDKQKLIPILILVSLIILNFLIYFQQIN
;
A
#
# COMPACT_ATOMS: atom_id res chain seq x y z
N MET A 1 19.75 -9.65 9.87
CA MET A 1 18.77 -8.55 9.65
C MET A 1 17.39 -9.18 9.54
N ASN A 2 16.39 -8.71 10.28
CA ASN A 2 15.06 -9.34 10.32
C ASN A 2 14.37 -9.24 8.93
N HIS A 3 13.70 -10.30 8.48
CA HIS A 3 13.01 -10.34 7.17
C HIS A 3 12.08 -9.14 6.92
N LYS A 4 11.42 -8.65 7.97
CA LYS A 4 10.55 -7.48 7.90
C LYS A 4 11.28 -6.19 7.47
N ASN A 5 12.52 -6.00 7.90
CA ASN A 5 13.32 -4.83 7.55
C ASN A 5 13.80 -4.91 6.10
N ILE A 6 14.12 -6.12 5.63
CA ILE A 6 14.49 -6.37 4.23
C ILE A 6 13.31 -5.99 3.32
N ASN A 7 12.10 -6.45 3.63
CA ASN A 7 10.91 -6.13 2.86
C ASN A 7 10.64 -4.62 2.81
N LEU A 8 10.86 -3.91 3.92
CA LEU A 8 10.68 -2.46 3.99
C LEU A 8 11.73 -1.69 3.16
N LEU A 9 12.98 -2.16 3.15
CA LEU A 9 14.01 -1.61 2.27
C LEU A 9 13.69 -1.86 0.80
N LEU A 10 13.26 -3.07 0.44
CA LEU A 10 12.85 -3.38 -0.92
C LEU A 10 11.68 -2.49 -1.36
N LEU A 11 10.70 -2.27 -0.48
CA LEU A 11 9.56 -1.39 -0.74
C LEU A 11 10.01 0.03 -1.09
N MET A 12 11.06 0.53 -0.45
CA MET A 12 11.63 1.85 -0.74
C MET A 12 12.46 1.88 -2.02
N PHE A 13 13.39 0.94 -2.21
CA PHE A 13 14.37 1.06 -3.30
C PHE A 13 13.86 0.56 -4.66
N VAL A 14 13.01 -0.47 -4.69
CA VAL A 14 12.55 -1.07 -5.95
C VAL A 14 11.84 -0.06 -6.87
N PRO A 15 10.90 0.78 -6.38
CA PRO A 15 10.23 1.77 -7.22
C PRO A 15 11.18 2.84 -7.77
N ILE A 16 12.22 3.20 -7.02
CA ILE A 16 13.24 4.17 -7.45
C ILE A 16 14.10 3.57 -8.57
N ILE A 17 14.58 2.34 -8.39
CA ILE A 17 15.38 1.63 -9.40
C ILE A 17 14.58 1.48 -10.70
N LEU A 18 13.30 1.09 -10.60
CA LEU A 18 12.39 1.03 -11.76
C LEU A 18 12.20 2.40 -12.42
N GLY A 19 12.05 3.47 -11.63
CA GLY A 19 11.98 4.83 -12.13
C GLY A 19 13.24 5.26 -12.89
N ILE A 20 14.43 4.89 -12.40
CA ILE A 20 15.72 5.18 -13.05
C ILE A 20 15.83 4.44 -14.39
N ILE A 21 15.46 3.15 -14.43
CA ILE A 21 15.47 2.37 -15.67
C ILE A 21 14.51 2.98 -16.69
N ALA A 22 13.30 3.33 -16.27
CA ALA A 22 12.30 3.93 -17.14
C ALA A 22 12.69 5.34 -17.61
N HIS A 23 13.38 6.13 -16.78
CA HIS A 23 13.96 7.40 -17.19
C HIS A 23 14.98 7.22 -18.32
N PHE A 24 15.84 6.20 -18.25
CA PHE A 24 16.84 5.93 -19.29
C PHE A 24 16.20 5.55 -20.64
N VAL A 25 15.05 4.87 -20.62
CA VAL A 25 14.37 4.41 -21.85
C VAL A 25 13.48 5.49 -22.47
N TRP A 26 12.74 6.25 -21.64
CA TRP A 26 11.70 7.18 -22.11
C TRP A 26 11.99 8.66 -21.83
N ASN A 27 13.14 8.99 -21.22
CA ASN A 27 13.51 10.34 -20.80
C ASN A 27 12.44 11.04 -19.94
N THR A 28 11.73 10.27 -19.12
CA THR A 28 10.66 10.74 -18.23
C THR A 28 11.18 10.97 -16.82
N HIS A 29 10.58 11.88 -16.05
CA HIS A 29 11.05 12.17 -14.69
C HIS A 29 10.96 10.94 -13.78
N VAL A 30 12.08 10.53 -13.19
CA VAL A 30 12.18 9.40 -12.24
C VAL A 30 11.13 9.52 -11.13
N SER A 31 10.95 10.74 -10.60
CA SER A 31 10.01 11.06 -9.52
C SER A 31 8.55 10.76 -9.88
N LEU A 32 8.15 10.99 -11.14
CA LEU A 32 6.78 10.69 -11.60
C LEU A 32 6.54 9.18 -11.62
N ILE A 33 7.46 8.42 -12.22
CA ILE A 33 7.33 6.97 -12.36
C ILE A 33 7.35 6.31 -10.99
N ALA A 34 8.32 6.69 -10.14
CA ALA A 34 8.40 6.18 -8.77
C ALA A 34 7.14 6.52 -7.97
N GLY A 35 6.62 7.75 -8.08
CA GLY A 35 5.37 8.17 -7.44
C GLY A 35 4.16 7.33 -7.85
N ILE A 36 4.01 7.04 -9.15
CA ILE A 36 2.93 6.17 -9.66
C ILE A 36 3.07 4.74 -9.11
N ILE A 37 4.28 4.18 -9.10
CA ILE A 37 4.52 2.83 -8.58
C ILE A 37 4.23 2.77 -7.08
N TYR A 38 4.65 3.77 -6.30
CA TYR A 38 4.31 3.84 -4.87
C TYR A 38 2.81 3.95 -4.64
N PHE A 39 2.09 4.71 -5.47
CA PHE A 39 0.63 4.81 -5.39
C PHE A 39 -0.05 3.46 -5.66
N ILE A 40 0.41 2.73 -6.67
CA ILE A 40 -0.06 1.37 -6.95
C ILE A 40 0.21 0.44 -5.75
N LEU A 41 1.43 0.46 -5.21
CA LEU A 41 1.80 -0.32 -4.03
C LEU A 41 0.95 0.04 -2.80
N PHE A 42 0.63 1.31 -2.61
CA PHE A 42 -0.26 1.77 -1.55
C PHE A 42 -1.65 1.13 -1.68
N LEU A 43 -2.24 1.13 -2.88
CA LEU A 43 -3.55 0.51 -3.11
C LEU A 43 -3.55 -0.98 -2.77
N PHE A 44 -2.50 -1.71 -3.15
CA PHE A 44 -2.37 -3.14 -2.83
C PHE A 44 -2.07 -3.43 -1.35
N ASN A 45 -1.45 -2.48 -0.64
CA ASN A 45 -1.13 -2.61 0.79
C ASN A 45 -2.22 -2.06 1.71
N LEU A 46 -3.31 -1.50 1.17
CA LEU A 46 -4.45 -1.11 1.98
C LEU A 46 -5.02 -2.36 2.69
N PRO A 47 -5.35 -2.26 3.98
CA PRO A 47 -6.01 -3.35 4.66
C PRO A 47 -7.34 -3.59 3.94
N ASN A 48 -7.56 -4.82 3.48
CA ASN A 48 -8.88 -5.26 3.02
C ASN A 48 -9.83 -5.20 4.22
N GLY A 49 -10.45 -4.04 4.39
CA GLY A 49 -11.31 -3.74 5.52
C GLY A 49 -12.46 -4.74 5.57
N SER A 50 -12.81 -5.11 6.79
CA SER A 50 -13.95 -5.95 7.19
C SER A 50 -15.31 -5.51 6.64
N PHE A 51 -15.41 -4.42 5.88
CA PHE A 51 -16.65 -3.88 5.32
C PHE A 51 -17.28 -4.78 4.25
N MET A 52 -16.47 -5.45 3.41
CA MET A 52 -17.00 -6.38 2.41
C MET A 52 -17.50 -7.67 3.08
N SER A 53 -16.80 -8.13 4.11
CA SER A 53 -17.14 -9.34 4.86
C SER A 53 -18.25 -9.14 5.87
N THR A 54 -18.48 -7.93 6.41
CA THR A 54 -19.63 -7.69 7.28
C THR A 54 -20.94 -7.89 6.51
N ASN A 55 -21.06 -7.36 5.29
CA ASN A 55 -22.26 -7.58 4.47
C ASN A 55 -22.47 -9.05 4.11
N SER A 56 -21.42 -9.80 3.75
CA SER A 56 -21.56 -11.24 3.49
C SER A 56 -21.93 -12.00 4.75
N ASN A 57 -21.33 -11.67 5.89
CA ASN A 57 -21.63 -12.29 7.19
C ASN A 57 -23.06 -11.99 7.65
N TYR A 58 -23.58 -10.79 7.39
CA TYR A 58 -24.98 -10.45 7.66
C TYR A 58 -25.95 -11.27 6.82
N GLN A 59 -25.68 -11.42 5.52
CA GLN A 59 -26.52 -12.23 4.63
C GLN A 59 -26.46 -13.72 5.00
N THR A 60 -25.28 -14.24 5.31
CA THR A 60 -25.09 -15.63 5.75
C THR A 60 -25.77 -15.91 7.10
N LYS A 61 -25.74 -14.97 8.05
CA LYS A 61 -26.47 -15.09 9.32
C LYS A 61 -27.99 -15.01 9.14
N ARG A 62 -28.47 -14.26 8.14
CA ARG A 62 -29.90 -14.26 7.76
C ARG A 62 -30.34 -15.60 7.18
N ALA A 63 -29.51 -16.22 6.34
CA ALA A 63 -29.81 -17.51 5.72
C ALA A 63 -29.65 -18.69 6.71
N ASN A 64 -28.73 -18.58 7.67
CA ASN A 64 -28.51 -19.59 8.71
C ASN A 64 -28.39 -18.93 10.10
N PRO A 65 -29.44 -18.97 10.93
CA PRO A 65 -29.44 -18.36 12.27
C PRO A 65 -28.39 -18.93 13.22
N ASN A 66 -27.94 -20.17 12.99
CA ASN A 66 -26.91 -20.84 13.80
C ASN A 66 -25.48 -20.49 13.35
N TYR A 67 -25.33 -19.71 12.27
CA TYR A 67 -24.02 -19.25 11.81
C TYR A 67 -23.39 -18.31 12.84
N LYS A 68 -22.34 -18.78 13.50
CA LYS A 68 -21.48 -17.94 14.35
C LYS A 68 -20.52 -17.19 13.45
N ILE A 69 -20.69 -15.87 13.39
CA ILE A 69 -19.72 -14.97 12.75
C ILE A 69 -18.39 -15.18 13.48
N GLU A 70 -17.39 -15.70 12.77
CA GLU A 70 -16.01 -15.67 13.24
C GLU A 70 -15.70 -14.20 13.52
N LYS A 71 -15.43 -13.87 14.78
CA LYS A 71 -15.09 -12.50 15.17
C LYS A 71 -13.84 -12.13 14.38
N GLN A 72 -14.02 -11.42 13.27
CA GLN A 72 -12.91 -10.77 12.59
C GLN A 72 -12.27 -9.90 13.64
N ASP A 73 -11.04 -10.24 13.99
CA ASP A 73 -10.32 -9.62 15.08
C ASP A 73 -9.94 -8.19 14.65
N ILE A 74 -10.91 -7.28 14.78
CA ILE A 74 -10.78 -5.85 14.45
C ILE A 74 -9.72 -5.20 15.34
N ARG A 75 -9.27 -5.88 16.41
CA ARG A 75 -8.16 -5.47 17.28
C ARG A 75 -6.78 -5.80 16.72
N SER A 76 -6.68 -6.53 15.62
CA SER A 76 -5.40 -6.90 15.01
C SER A 76 -4.98 -6.01 13.82
N LEU A 77 -5.43 -4.75 13.80
CA LEU A 77 -4.66 -3.67 13.15
C LEU A 77 -3.37 -3.48 13.98
N ASP A 78 -2.49 -4.48 13.91
CA ASP A 78 -1.17 -4.44 14.51
C ASP A 78 -0.52 -3.16 14.00
N LYS A 79 -0.06 -2.29 14.91
CA LYS A 79 0.60 -1.01 14.57
C LYS A 79 1.71 -1.24 13.54
N GLN A 80 2.29 -2.43 13.54
CA GLN A 80 3.26 -2.92 12.59
C GLN A 80 2.80 -2.98 11.12
N LYS A 81 1.50 -3.15 10.84
CA LYS A 81 0.91 -3.13 9.50
C LYS A 81 0.60 -1.72 9.01
N LEU A 82 0.47 -0.74 9.91
CA LEU A 82 0.24 0.67 9.56
C LEU A 82 1.53 1.41 9.19
N ILE A 83 2.67 1.00 9.74
CA ILE A 83 4.00 1.57 9.43
C ILE A 83 4.29 1.61 7.92
N PRO A 84 4.19 0.50 7.15
CA PRO A 84 4.47 0.54 5.71
C PRO A 84 3.50 1.44 4.94
N ILE A 85 2.25 1.54 5.38
CA ILE A 85 1.24 2.41 4.75
C ILE A 85 1.62 3.89 4.94
N LEU A 86 2.00 4.29 6.15
CA LEU A 86 2.46 5.65 6.43
C LEU A 86 3.71 6.02 5.63
N ILE A 87 4.66 5.08 5.51
CA ILE A 87 5.86 5.26 4.69
C ILE A 87 5.50 5.44 3.22
N LEU A 88 4.61 4.60 2.68
CA LEU A 88 4.15 4.73 1.29
C LEU A 88 3.50 6.09 1.03
N VAL A 89 2.61 6.55 1.93
CA VAL A 89 1.99 7.88 1.80
C VAL A 89 3.05 8.99 1.80
N SER A 90 4.03 8.94 2.70
CA SER A 90 5.11 9.92 2.75
C SER A 90 5.96 9.91 1.47
N LEU A 91 6.26 8.74 0.93
CA LEU A 91 7.04 8.60 -0.30
C LEU A 91 6.28 9.10 -1.52
N ILE A 92 4.97 8.85 -1.60
CA ILE A 92 4.10 9.39 -2.66
C ILE A 92 4.15 10.91 -2.66
N ILE A 93 3.86 11.55 -1.51
CA ILE A 93 3.85 13.00 -1.38
C ILE A 93 5.22 13.59 -1.75
N LEU A 94 6.30 12.99 -1.24
CA LEU A 94 7.66 13.44 -1.53
C LEU A 94 7.99 13.36 -3.03
N ASN A 95 7.67 12.25 -3.68
CA ASN A 95 7.95 12.06 -5.12
C ASN A 95 7.15 13.03 -6.00
N PHE A 96 5.87 13.24 -5.69
CA PHE A 96 5.07 14.23 -6.41
C PHE A 96 5.57 15.66 -6.18
N LEU A 97 6.00 16.00 -4.96
CA LEU A 97 6.58 17.31 -4.67
C LEU A 97 7.88 17.52 -5.44
N ILE A 98 8.79 16.54 -5.45
CA ILE A 98 10.03 16.59 -6.24
C ILE A 98 9.71 16.74 -7.72
N TYR A 99 8.71 16.00 -8.22
CA TYR A 99 8.27 16.12 -9.61
C TYR A 99 7.78 17.53 -9.96
N PHE A 100 6.96 18.15 -9.11
CA PHE A 100 6.52 19.53 -9.33
C PHE A 100 7.69 20.53 -9.33
N GLN A 101 8.68 20.33 -8.47
CA GLN A 101 9.90 21.15 -8.44
C GLN A 101 10.78 20.94 -9.68
N GLN A 102 10.72 19.78 -10.35
CA GLN A 102 11.50 19.50 -11.56
C GLN A 102 10.90 20.09 -12.83
N ILE A 103 9.62 20.50 -12.79
CA ILE A 103 8.89 21.03 -13.95
C ILE A 103 8.71 22.55 -13.88
N ASN A 104 8.63 23.11 -12.67
CA ASN A 104 8.70 24.56 -12.46
C ASN A 104 10.12 25.08 -12.63
#